data_AF-A0AAW5F160-F1
#
_entry.id   AF-A0AAW5F160-F1
#
_cell.length_a   1.000
_cell.length_b   1.000
_cell.length_c   1.000
_cell.angle_alpha   90.00
_cell.angle_beta   90.00
_cell.angle_gamma   90.00
#
_symmetry.space_group_name_H-M   'P 1'
#
loop_
_entity.id
_entity.type
_entity.pdbx_description
1 polymer ?
#
loop_
_entity_poly.entity_id
_entity_poly.type
_entity_poly.pdbx_seq_one_letter_code
_entity_poly.pdbx_strand_id
1 'polypeptide(L)'
;MNEDLLYYITNHAGSLSVQELLINFFSALVIGFIIFLSYRFSHSGAVYNGRFNVSLWMLTIVTTMVMCVIGNNVALSLGMVGALSIVRFRTAIKDARDAAYIFWCIAVGICCGISDFVTASIGSVTIFLLMLAIGGVRANTRYLLIVRGLGGLSEEVETSIQEPLKGKARLCVKNQGRDMVEYIYELSEKQVQVWQNEKLSRKLLELEKVTEVNLVGQNDEISS
;
A
#
# COMPACT_ATOMS: atom_id res chain seq x y z
N MET A 1 -24.30 -27.51 -35.73
CA MET A 1 -24.25 -26.66 -34.53
C MET A 1 -23.26 -27.15 -33.48
N ASN A 2 -23.32 -28.40 -33.00
CA ASN A 2 -22.30 -28.92 -32.06
C ASN A 2 -20.94 -29.22 -32.73
N GLU A 3 -20.94 -29.67 -33.99
CA GLU A 3 -19.69 -29.95 -34.73
C GLU A 3 -18.98 -28.67 -35.18
N ASP A 4 -19.72 -27.62 -35.55
CA ASP A 4 -19.15 -26.31 -35.88
C ASP A 4 -18.48 -25.67 -34.65
N LEU A 5 -19.08 -25.85 -33.47
CA LEU A 5 -18.54 -25.37 -32.20
C LEU A 5 -17.27 -26.14 -31.79
N LEU A 6 -17.27 -27.47 -31.97
CA LEU A 6 -16.10 -28.31 -31.76
C LEU A 6 -14.98 -27.99 -32.77
N TYR A 7 -15.31 -27.72 -34.03
CA TYR A 7 -14.38 -27.32 -35.06
C TYR A 7 -13.78 -25.94 -34.77
N TYR A 8 -14.58 -24.97 -34.30
CA TYR A 8 -14.09 -23.67 -33.85
C TYR A 8 -13.14 -23.78 -32.64
N ILE A 9 -13.47 -24.61 -31.64
CA ILE A 9 -12.63 -24.82 -30.47
C ILE A 9 -11.33 -25.56 -30.82
N THR A 10 -11.40 -26.50 -31.78
CA THR A 10 -10.25 -27.34 -32.18
C THR A 10 -9.30 -26.61 -33.14
N ASN A 11 -9.80 -25.78 -34.05
CA ASN A 11 -8.96 -24.96 -34.96
C ASN A 11 -8.39 -23.70 -34.31
N HIS A 12 -9.00 -23.18 -33.22
CA HIS A 12 -8.39 -22.13 -32.40
C HIS A 12 -7.47 -22.66 -31.30
N ALA A 13 -7.33 -23.98 -31.14
CA ALA A 13 -6.25 -24.59 -30.37
C ALA A 13 -4.94 -24.53 -31.18
N GLY A 14 -4.59 -23.35 -31.68
CA GLY A 14 -3.29 -23.08 -32.28
C GLY A 14 -2.23 -23.27 -31.20
N SER A 15 -1.30 -24.19 -31.40
CA SER A 15 -0.15 -24.34 -30.50
C SER A 15 0.59 -23.01 -30.41
N LEU A 16 0.61 -22.38 -29.23
CA LEU A 16 1.46 -21.21 -28.97
C LEU A 16 2.89 -21.54 -29.41
N SER A 17 3.42 -20.73 -30.32
CA SER A 17 4.81 -20.88 -30.74
C SER A 17 5.73 -20.57 -29.56
N VAL A 18 6.88 -21.23 -29.49
CA VAL A 18 7.93 -20.89 -28.50
C VAL A 18 8.29 -19.40 -28.59
N GLN A 19 8.23 -18.82 -29.78
CA GLN A 19 8.44 -17.39 -30.00
C GLN A 19 7.37 -16.52 -29.33
N GLU A 20 6.09 -16.88 -29.43
CA GLU A 20 4.99 -16.15 -28.80
C GLU A 20 5.08 -16.25 -27.28
N LEU A 21 5.42 -17.43 -26.76
CA LEU A 21 5.64 -17.63 -25.34
C LEU A 21 6.75 -16.72 -24.80
N LEU A 22 7.88 -16.62 -25.51
CA LEU A 22 8.98 -15.73 -25.14
C LEU A 22 8.55 -14.24 -25.17
N ILE A 23 7.76 -13.84 -26.16
CA ILE A 23 7.23 -12.47 -26.26
C ILE A 23 6.27 -12.18 -25.09
N ASN A 24 5.41 -13.13 -24.72
CA ASN A 24 4.47 -12.99 -23.60
C ASN A 24 5.19 -12.84 -22.25
N PHE A 25 6.25 -13.63 -22.03
CA PHE A 25 7.07 -13.47 -20.82
C PHE A 25 7.85 -12.16 -20.83
N PHE A 26 8.38 -11.75 -21.98
CA PHE A 26 9.10 -10.49 -22.10
C PHE A 26 8.18 -9.29 -21.86
N SER A 27 6.97 -9.28 -22.41
CA SER A 27 5.98 -8.22 -22.17
C SER A 27 5.54 -8.18 -20.70
N ALA A 28 5.28 -9.34 -20.09
CA ALA A 28 4.94 -9.44 -18.67
C ALA A 28 6.05 -8.92 -17.76
N LEU A 29 7.32 -9.17 -18.11
CA LEU A 29 8.48 -8.62 -17.40
C LEU A 29 8.51 -7.08 -17.47
N VAL A 30 8.30 -6.52 -18.67
CA VAL A 30 8.31 -5.06 -18.89
C VAL A 30 7.15 -4.39 -18.14
N ILE A 31 5.92 -4.88 -18.30
CA ILE A 31 4.75 -4.28 -17.65
C ILE A 31 4.79 -4.53 -16.14
N GLY A 32 5.19 -5.73 -15.69
CA GLY A 32 5.39 -6.03 -14.28
C GLY A 32 6.44 -5.11 -13.64
N PHE A 33 7.50 -4.74 -14.38
CA PHE A 33 8.49 -3.77 -13.91
C PHE A 33 7.91 -2.35 -13.78
N ILE A 34 7.00 -1.95 -14.69
CA ILE A 34 6.26 -0.68 -14.56
C ILE A 34 5.42 -0.67 -13.28
N ILE A 35 4.74 -1.78 -12.97
CA ILE A 35 3.96 -1.93 -11.72
C ILE A 35 4.88 -1.85 -10.50
N PHE A 36 6.04 -2.51 -10.54
CA PHE A 36 7.05 -2.43 -9.49
C PHE A 36 7.52 -0.99 -9.23
N LEU A 37 7.74 -0.23 -10.30
CA LEU A 37 8.17 1.17 -10.21
C LEU A 37 7.03 2.07 -9.71
N SER A 38 5.79 1.81 -10.14
CA SER A 38 4.58 2.45 -9.63
C SER A 38 4.43 2.28 -8.13
N TYR A 39 4.58 1.05 -7.65
CA TYR A 39 4.48 0.76 -6.22
C TYR A 39 5.56 1.51 -5.44
N ARG A 40 6.80 1.54 -5.96
CA ARG A 40 7.91 2.27 -5.35
C ARG A 40 7.67 3.78 -5.29
N PHE A 41 7.10 4.37 -6.33
CA PHE A 41 6.82 5.81 -6.38
C PHE A 41 5.60 6.20 -5.54
N SER A 42 4.55 5.39 -5.58
CA SER A 42 3.29 5.67 -4.89
C SER A 42 3.35 5.38 -3.38
N HIS A 43 4.22 4.50 -2.91
CA HIS A 43 4.42 4.18 -1.48
C HIS A 43 5.73 4.76 -0.95
N SER A 44 5.93 6.08 -1.06
CA SER A 44 7.10 6.72 -0.46
C SER A 44 6.83 7.05 1.02
N GLY A 45 7.35 6.23 1.96
CA GLY A 45 7.23 6.43 3.41
C GLY A 45 7.27 5.12 4.24
N ALA A 46 6.72 5.16 5.46
CA ALA A 46 6.71 4.05 6.44
C ALA A 46 5.89 2.80 6.02
N VAL A 47 5.21 2.84 4.87
CA VAL A 47 4.30 1.78 4.39
C VAL A 47 4.95 0.96 3.25
N TYR A 48 6.16 1.29 2.79
CA TYR A 48 6.83 0.54 1.74
C TYR A 48 7.32 -0.83 2.23
N ASN A 49 6.72 -1.92 1.75
CA ASN A 49 7.25 -3.26 1.96
C ASN A 49 7.96 -3.76 0.70
N GLY A 50 9.30 -3.79 0.74
CA GLY A 50 10.12 -4.26 -0.38
C GLY A 50 9.91 -5.74 -0.73
N ARG A 51 9.60 -6.59 0.25
CA ARG A 51 9.32 -8.02 0.02
C ARG A 51 7.99 -8.18 -0.73
N PHE A 52 7.00 -7.34 -0.40
CA PHE A 52 5.72 -7.33 -1.09
C PHE A 52 5.86 -6.86 -2.54
N ASN A 53 6.65 -5.81 -2.79
CA ASN A 53 6.86 -5.30 -4.16
C ASN A 53 7.50 -6.36 -5.10
N VAL A 54 8.51 -7.10 -4.61
CA VAL A 54 9.09 -8.22 -5.36
C VAL A 54 8.05 -9.33 -5.61
N SER A 55 7.18 -9.59 -4.63
CA SER A 55 6.12 -10.60 -4.79
C SER A 55 5.08 -10.23 -5.86
N LEU A 56 4.76 -8.94 -6.04
CA LEU A 56 3.87 -8.46 -7.10
C LEU A 56 4.47 -8.71 -8.50
N TRP A 57 5.77 -8.45 -8.64
CA TRP A 57 6.48 -8.70 -9.90
C TRP A 57 6.49 -10.19 -10.24
N MET A 58 6.80 -11.05 -9.26
CA MET A 58 6.73 -12.50 -9.42
C MET A 58 5.31 -12.98 -9.73
N LEU A 59 4.29 -12.40 -9.08
CA LEU A 59 2.89 -12.74 -9.31
C LEU A 59 2.50 -12.51 -10.78
N THR A 60 2.92 -11.41 -11.38
CA THR A 60 2.63 -11.09 -12.80
C THR A 60 3.23 -12.15 -13.75
N ILE A 61 4.44 -12.64 -13.46
CA ILE A 61 5.09 -13.69 -14.26
C ILE A 61 4.36 -15.02 -14.09
N VAL A 62 4.02 -15.38 -12.85
CA VAL A 62 3.29 -16.63 -12.54
C VAL A 62 1.92 -16.64 -13.20
N THR A 63 1.17 -15.54 -13.16
CA THR A 63 -0.15 -15.45 -13.79
C THR A 63 -0.05 -15.51 -15.32
N THR A 64 0.99 -14.90 -15.90
CA THR A 64 1.29 -15.05 -17.34
C THR A 64 1.59 -16.49 -17.71
N MET A 65 2.44 -17.17 -16.93
CA MET A 65 2.76 -18.59 -17.14
C MET A 65 1.50 -19.46 -17.07
N VAL A 66 0.68 -19.27 -16.04
CA VAL A 66 -0.58 -19.99 -15.86
C VAL A 66 -1.50 -19.76 -17.06
N MET A 67 -1.65 -18.51 -17.52
CA MET A 67 -2.52 -18.21 -18.65
C MET A 67 -1.99 -18.77 -19.98
N CYS A 68 -0.68 -18.72 -20.24
CA CYS A 68 -0.09 -19.36 -21.42
C CYS A 68 -0.30 -20.89 -21.44
N VAL A 69 -0.28 -21.55 -20.28
CA VAL A 69 -0.58 -23.00 -20.18
C VAL A 69 -2.05 -23.29 -20.45
N ILE A 70 -2.95 -22.39 -20.04
CA ILE A 70 -4.40 -22.53 -20.22
C ILE A 70 -4.84 -22.20 -21.65
N GLY A 71 -4.13 -21.30 -22.34
CA GLY A 71 -4.58 -20.60 -23.55
C GLY A 71 -5.24 -21.45 -24.63
N ASN A 72 -4.84 -22.71 -24.79
CA ASN A 72 -5.39 -23.61 -25.81
C ASN A 72 -6.73 -24.26 -25.42
N ASN A 73 -7.26 -24.00 -24.22
CA ASN A 73 -8.51 -24.59 -23.75
C ASN A 73 -9.38 -23.56 -23.04
N VAL A 74 -10.26 -22.92 -23.82
CA VAL A 74 -11.26 -21.93 -23.35
C VAL A 74 -12.12 -22.51 -22.21
N ALA A 75 -12.44 -23.80 -22.24
CA ALA A 75 -13.19 -24.46 -21.17
C ALA A 75 -12.39 -24.59 -19.86
N LEU A 76 -11.08 -24.78 -19.95
CA LEU A 76 -10.17 -24.83 -18.79
C LEU A 76 -9.93 -23.42 -18.20
N SER A 77 -9.93 -22.38 -19.04
CA SER A 77 -9.84 -20.97 -18.62
C SER A 77 -11.05 -20.52 -17.80
N LEU A 78 -12.26 -20.81 -18.28
CA LEU A 78 -13.52 -20.45 -17.58
C LEU A 78 -13.62 -21.13 -16.21
N GLY A 79 -13.16 -22.38 -16.08
CA GLY A 79 -13.12 -23.10 -14.80
C GLY A 79 -12.15 -22.49 -13.79
N MET A 80 -11.02 -21.92 -14.24
CA MET A 80 -10.03 -21.32 -13.34
C MET A 80 -10.46 -19.93 -12.82
N VAL A 81 -11.14 -19.13 -13.64
CA VAL A 81 -11.74 -17.86 -13.17
C VAL A 81 -12.76 -18.12 -12.05
N GLY A 82 -13.52 -19.22 -12.15
CA GLY A 82 -14.41 -19.70 -11.09
C GLY A 82 -13.69 -20.18 -9.82
N ALA A 83 -12.49 -20.73 -9.94
CA ALA A 83 -11.67 -21.13 -8.79
C ALA A 83 -10.99 -19.94 -8.10
N LEU A 84 -10.58 -18.90 -8.86
CA LEU A 84 -10.07 -17.64 -8.30
C LEU A 84 -11.11 -16.94 -7.42
N SER A 85 -12.41 -17.04 -7.75
CA SER A 85 -13.49 -16.56 -6.89
C SER A 85 -13.63 -17.29 -5.53
N ILE A 86 -12.97 -18.45 -5.36
CA ILE A 86 -12.93 -19.19 -4.09
C ILE A 86 -11.74 -18.76 -3.21
N VAL A 87 -10.76 -18.01 -3.76
CA VAL A 87 -9.60 -17.52 -3.01
C VAL A 87 -10.04 -16.42 -2.04
N ARG A 88 -10.57 -16.86 -0.88
CA ARG A 88 -10.84 -16.00 0.26
C ARG A 88 -9.50 -15.62 0.87
N PHE A 89 -9.15 -14.34 0.80
CA PHE A 89 -8.12 -13.77 1.65
C PHE A 89 -8.54 -14.00 3.11
N ARG A 90 -7.96 -15.02 3.75
CA ARG A 90 -8.23 -15.35 5.16
C ARG A 90 -7.48 -14.43 6.13
N THR A 91 -6.53 -13.65 5.61
CA THR A 91 -5.84 -12.57 6.31
C THR A 91 -6.36 -11.23 5.80
N ALA A 92 -6.63 -10.31 6.72
CA ALA A 92 -7.00 -8.95 6.35
C ALA A 92 -5.86 -8.35 5.52
N ILE A 93 -6.15 -7.98 4.27
CA ILE A 93 -5.21 -7.19 3.48
C ILE A 93 -5.11 -5.84 4.20
N LYS A 94 -3.92 -5.56 4.78
CA LYS A 94 -3.68 -4.45 5.71
C LYS A 94 -3.96 -3.08 5.07
N ASP A 95 -3.74 -2.96 3.77
CA ASP A 95 -4.02 -1.77 2.97
C ASP A 95 -4.85 -2.11 1.73
N ALA A 96 -6.01 -1.48 1.54
CA ALA A 96 -6.86 -1.69 0.35
C ALA A 96 -6.11 -1.40 -0.97
N ARG A 97 -5.06 -0.57 -0.92
CA ARG A 97 -4.17 -0.29 -2.06
C ARG A 97 -3.34 -1.52 -2.47
N ASP A 98 -2.81 -2.27 -1.51
CA ASP A 98 -2.03 -3.49 -1.79
C ASP A 98 -2.89 -4.55 -2.48
N ALA A 99 -4.17 -4.67 -2.10
CA ALA A 99 -5.13 -5.55 -2.79
C ALA A 99 -5.30 -5.16 -4.26
N ALA A 100 -5.43 -3.86 -4.54
CA ALA A 100 -5.60 -3.36 -5.89
C ALA A 100 -4.35 -3.64 -6.77
N TYR A 101 -3.14 -3.54 -6.20
CA TYR A 101 -1.91 -3.93 -6.90
C TYR A 101 -1.87 -5.42 -7.24
N ILE A 102 -2.34 -6.30 -6.34
CA ILE A 102 -2.45 -7.74 -6.61
C ILE A 102 -3.40 -7.99 -7.78
N PHE A 103 -4.60 -7.40 -7.76
CA PHE A 103 -5.57 -7.56 -8.85
C PHE A 103 -5.05 -7.00 -10.18
N TRP A 104 -4.33 -5.89 -10.14
CA TRP A 104 -3.70 -5.31 -11.33
C TRP A 104 -2.65 -6.26 -11.92
N CYS A 105 -1.77 -6.85 -11.10
CA CYS A 105 -0.79 -7.84 -11.55
C CYS A 105 -1.45 -9.09 -12.18
N ILE A 106 -2.55 -9.57 -11.58
CA ILE A 106 -3.30 -10.71 -12.10
C ILE A 106 -3.91 -10.35 -13.47
N ALA A 107 -4.59 -9.20 -13.58
CA ALA A 107 -5.21 -8.76 -14.82
C ALA A 107 -4.17 -8.60 -15.95
N VAL A 108 -3.04 -7.95 -15.67
CA VAL A 108 -1.95 -7.77 -16.64
C VAL A 108 -1.36 -9.10 -17.06
N GLY A 109 -1.10 -10.02 -16.13
CA GLY A 109 -0.54 -11.32 -16.49
C GLY A 109 -1.50 -12.17 -17.33
N ILE A 110 -2.81 -12.07 -17.10
CA ILE A 110 -3.81 -12.72 -17.96
C ILE A 110 -3.78 -12.09 -19.37
N CYS A 111 -3.79 -10.77 -19.49
CA CYS A 111 -3.72 -10.10 -20.80
C CYS A 111 -2.43 -10.46 -21.56
N CYS A 112 -1.28 -10.45 -20.88
CA CYS A 112 0.00 -10.85 -21.48
C CYS A 112 0.01 -12.33 -21.87
N GLY A 113 -0.67 -13.19 -21.13
CA GLY A 113 -0.74 -14.62 -21.43
C GLY A 113 -1.60 -15.00 -22.65
N ILE A 114 -2.58 -14.15 -23.01
CA ILE A 114 -3.39 -14.29 -24.24
C ILE A 114 -2.77 -13.50 -25.40
N SER A 115 -1.58 -12.93 -25.21
CA SER A 115 -0.89 -12.08 -26.20
C SER A 115 -1.64 -10.76 -26.53
N ASP A 116 -2.58 -10.31 -25.68
CA ASP A 116 -3.26 -9.01 -25.82
C ASP A 116 -2.49 -7.91 -25.07
N PHE A 117 -1.43 -7.42 -25.71
CA PHE A 117 -0.54 -6.41 -25.13
C PHE A 117 -1.13 -5.00 -25.12
N VAL A 118 -2.07 -4.71 -26.03
CA VAL A 118 -2.67 -3.37 -26.18
C VAL A 118 -3.54 -3.10 -24.95
N THR A 119 -4.42 -4.03 -24.60
CA THR A 119 -5.26 -3.93 -23.41
C THR A 119 -4.42 -3.89 -22.13
N ALA A 120 -3.38 -4.73 -22.03
CA ALA A 120 -2.47 -4.75 -20.89
C ALA A 120 -1.79 -3.39 -20.67
N SER A 121 -1.37 -2.74 -21.75
CA SER A 121 -0.67 -1.45 -21.71
C SER A 121 -1.60 -0.30 -21.33
N ILE A 122 -2.75 -0.17 -22.01
CA ILE A 122 -3.72 0.91 -21.75
C ILE A 122 -4.30 0.79 -20.34
N GLY A 123 -4.66 -0.43 -19.92
CA GLY A 123 -5.15 -0.70 -18.57
C GLY A 123 -4.10 -0.34 -17.52
N SER A 124 -2.84 -0.70 -17.75
CA SER A 124 -1.74 -0.37 -16.84
C SER A 124 -1.52 1.14 -16.71
N VAL A 125 -1.52 1.89 -17.82
CA VAL A 125 -1.38 3.35 -17.78
C VAL A 125 -2.54 3.99 -17.01
N THR A 126 -3.76 3.51 -17.21
CA THR A 126 -4.96 4.04 -16.55
C THR A 126 -4.90 3.81 -15.03
N ILE A 127 -4.60 2.57 -14.61
CA ILE A 127 -4.49 2.23 -13.18
C ILE A 127 -3.30 2.95 -12.54
N PHE A 128 -2.18 3.08 -13.25
CA PHE A 128 -1.02 3.85 -12.81
C PHE A 128 -1.39 5.30 -12.47
N LEU A 129 -2.08 5.99 -13.39
CA LEU A 129 -2.52 7.38 -13.19
C LEU A 129 -3.49 7.51 -12.01
N LEU A 130 -4.44 6.59 -11.89
CA LEU A 130 -5.40 6.57 -10.78
C LEU A 130 -4.69 6.37 -9.44
N MET A 131 -3.74 5.42 -9.38
CA MET A 131 -2.94 5.16 -8.19
C MET A 131 -2.03 6.32 -7.83
N LEU A 132 -1.50 7.05 -8.81
CA LEU A 132 -0.69 8.24 -8.56
C LEU A 132 -1.56 9.38 -7.99
N ALA A 133 -2.76 9.58 -8.52
CA ALA A 133 -3.72 10.56 -7.99
C ALA A 133 -4.14 10.26 -6.54
N ILE A 134 -4.40 8.98 -6.22
CA ILE A 134 -4.77 8.54 -4.86
C ILE A 134 -3.55 8.50 -3.94
N GLY A 135 -2.38 8.07 -4.43
CA GLY A 135 -1.12 8.00 -3.68
C GLY A 135 -0.58 9.36 -3.27
N GLY A 136 -0.94 10.43 -3.98
CA GLY A 136 -0.73 11.82 -3.55
C GLY A 136 -1.46 12.17 -2.26
N VAL A 137 -2.52 11.44 -1.89
CA VAL A 137 -3.16 11.51 -0.57
C VAL A 137 -2.30 10.71 0.40
N ARG A 138 -1.24 11.35 0.92
CA ARG A 138 -0.31 10.76 1.88
C ARG A 138 -1.09 10.01 2.97
N ALA A 139 -0.73 8.75 3.18
CA ALA A 139 -1.11 8.03 4.38
C ALA A 139 -0.63 8.89 5.57
N ASN A 140 -1.58 9.31 6.39
CA ASN A 140 -1.36 10.27 7.43
C ASN A 140 -0.58 9.55 8.54
N THR A 141 0.75 9.44 8.43
CA THR A 141 1.59 8.86 9.48
C THR A 141 1.38 9.72 10.71
N ARG A 142 0.73 9.13 11.71
CA ARG A 142 0.40 9.79 12.97
C ARG A 142 1.57 9.60 13.92
N TYR A 143 1.98 10.68 14.55
CA TYR A 143 2.99 10.66 15.59
C TYR A 143 2.31 10.94 16.92
N LEU A 144 2.68 10.19 17.94
CA LEU A 144 2.21 10.40 19.31
C LEU A 144 3.29 11.16 20.06
N LEU A 145 2.96 12.38 20.47
CA LEU A 145 3.76 13.18 21.39
C LEU A 145 3.27 12.88 22.81
N ILE A 146 4.16 12.37 23.65
CA ILE A 146 3.91 12.04 25.05
C ILE A 146 4.70 13.03 25.90
N VAL A 147 4.02 13.79 26.74
CA VAL A 147 4.61 14.74 27.68
C VAL A 147 4.25 14.33 29.10
N ARG A 148 5.26 14.14 29.94
CA ARG A 148 5.11 13.76 31.35
C ARG A 148 5.69 14.83 32.26
N GLY A 149 5.01 15.11 33.36
CA GLY A 149 5.45 16.09 34.34
C GLY A 149 4.85 15.86 35.73
N LEU A 150 5.19 16.73 36.67
CA LEU A 150 4.71 16.73 38.05
C LEU A 150 3.29 17.31 38.17
N GLY A 151 2.58 17.00 39.25
CA GLY A 151 1.23 17.52 39.52
C GLY A 151 1.12 19.05 39.41
N GLY A 152 0.02 19.55 38.84
CA GLY A 152 -0.29 20.97 38.76
C GLY A 152 0.23 21.72 37.51
N LEU A 153 0.79 21.03 36.50
CA LEU A 153 0.83 21.60 35.14
C LEU A 153 -0.44 21.20 34.38
N SER A 154 -1.25 22.18 34.02
CA SER A 154 -2.23 21.99 32.95
C SER A 154 -2.17 23.08 31.91
N GLU A 155 -2.15 24.35 32.32
CA GLU A 155 -2.35 25.45 31.37
C GLU A 155 -1.06 25.83 30.60
N GLU A 156 0.09 25.88 31.27
CA GLU A 156 1.37 26.24 30.64
C GLU A 156 1.82 25.24 29.57
N VAL A 157 1.65 23.94 29.83
CA VAL A 157 2.03 22.87 28.88
C VAL A 157 1.11 22.86 27.69
N GLU A 158 -0.20 22.98 27.92
CA GLU A 158 -1.19 23.03 26.84
C GLU A 158 -0.93 24.24 25.92
N THR A 159 -0.64 25.40 26.50
CA THR A 159 -0.33 26.63 25.73
C THR A 159 0.97 26.46 24.93
N SER A 160 2.02 25.94 25.56
CA SER A 160 3.33 25.72 24.93
C SER A 160 3.29 24.71 23.79
N ILE A 161 2.32 23.78 23.78
CA ILE A 161 2.11 22.81 22.70
C ILE A 161 1.18 23.36 21.62
N GLN A 162 0.09 24.03 22.01
CA GLN A 162 -0.93 24.50 21.07
C GLN A 162 -0.53 25.75 20.30
N GLU A 163 0.24 26.66 20.89
CA GLU A 163 0.66 27.92 20.25
C GLU A 163 1.56 27.67 19.02
N PRO A 164 2.66 26.89 19.10
CA PRO A 164 3.50 26.59 17.94
C PRO A 164 2.78 25.74 16.88
N LEU A 165 1.86 24.88 17.33
CA LEU A 165 1.12 23.95 16.47
C LEU A 165 -0.22 24.52 15.98
N LYS A 166 -0.47 25.81 16.23
CA LYS A 166 -1.66 26.57 15.79
C LYS A 166 -3.00 25.92 16.14
N GLY A 167 -3.12 25.32 17.34
CA GLY A 167 -4.36 24.70 17.76
C GLY A 167 -4.68 23.34 17.09
N LYS A 168 -3.80 22.84 16.22
CA LYS A 168 -4.08 21.65 15.40
C LYS A 168 -3.63 20.34 16.06
N ALA A 169 -2.97 20.40 17.21
CA ALA A 169 -2.53 19.21 17.93
C ALA A 169 -3.75 18.60 18.64
N ARG A 170 -4.12 17.37 18.27
CA ARG A 170 -5.27 16.71 18.88
C ARG A 170 -4.84 16.07 20.19
N LEU A 171 -5.40 16.53 21.31
CA LEU A 171 -5.24 15.86 22.59
C LEU A 171 -6.02 14.54 22.57
N CYS A 172 -5.32 13.43 22.76
CA CYS A 172 -5.91 12.09 22.79
C CYS A 172 -6.14 11.62 24.23
N VAL A 173 -5.15 11.84 25.09
CA VAL A 173 -5.20 11.42 26.50
C VAL A 173 -4.68 12.54 27.38
N LYS A 174 -5.42 12.82 28.45
CA LYS A 174 -5.00 13.68 29.56
C LYS A 174 -5.19 12.90 30.84
N ASN A 175 -4.08 12.42 31.39
CA ASN A 175 -4.08 11.69 32.65
C ASN A 175 -3.54 12.60 33.75
N GLN A 176 -4.31 12.78 34.82
CA GLN A 176 -3.94 13.59 35.97
C GLN A 176 -3.91 12.69 37.21
N GLY A 177 -2.71 12.22 37.56
CA GLY A 177 -2.44 11.54 38.82
C GLY A 177 -2.21 12.53 39.97
N ARG A 178 -2.07 12.01 41.20
CA ARG A 178 -1.77 12.82 42.38
C ARG A 178 -0.39 13.48 42.32
N ASP A 179 0.61 12.77 41.79
CA ASP A 179 2.00 13.23 41.73
C ASP A 179 2.50 13.48 40.31
N MET A 180 1.87 12.86 39.30
CA MET A 180 2.33 12.86 37.91
C MET A 180 1.17 13.15 36.95
N VAL A 181 1.46 13.91 35.88
CA VAL A 181 0.55 14.20 34.77
C VAL A 181 1.13 13.69 33.45
N GLU A 182 0.28 13.15 32.58
CA GLU A 182 0.66 12.66 31.25
C GLU A 182 -0.31 13.19 30.19
N TYR A 183 0.26 13.83 29.17
CA TYR A 183 -0.46 14.36 28.01
C TYR A 183 -0.01 13.62 26.77
N ILE A 184 -0.96 13.08 26.01
CA ILE A 184 -0.70 12.42 24.73
C ILE A 184 -1.40 13.19 23.63
N TYR A 185 -0.61 13.71 22.69
CA TYR A 185 -1.08 14.42 21.50
C TYR A 185 -0.81 13.62 20.24
N GLU A 186 -1.76 13.64 19.32
CA GLU A 186 -1.57 13.14 17.96
C GLU A 186 -1.14 14.29 17.04
N LEU A 187 -0.01 14.09 16.36
CA LEU A 187 0.60 15.02 15.43
C LEU A 187 0.67 14.40 14.04
N SER A 188 0.34 15.20 13.03
CA SER A 188 0.61 14.91 11.62
C SER A 188 2.09 15.14 11.27
N GLU A 189 2.55 14.55 10.17
CA GLU A 189 3.92 14.72 9.65
C GLU A 189 4.33 16.21 9.51
N LYS A 190 3.41 17.07 9.08
CA LYS A 190 3.65 18.53 8.96
C LYS A 190 3.91 19.18 10.33
N GLN A 191 3.22 18.72 11.36
CA GLN A 191 3.39 19.23 12.73
C GLN A 191 4.69 18.75 13.35
N VAL A 192 5.10 17.52 13.05
CA VAL A 192 6.40 16.99 13.49
C VAL A 192 7.56 17.78 12.88
N GLN A 193 7.45 18.21 11.61
CA GLN A 193 8.47 19.08 11.02
C GLN A 193 8.58 20.42 11.76
N VAL A 194 7.45 21.06 12.09
CA VAL A 194 7.44 22.29 12.91
C VAL A 194 8.06 22.02 14.29
N TRP A 195 7.68 20.90 14.91
CA TRP A 195 8.16 20.48 16.22
C TRP A 195 9.68 20.31 16.27
N GLN A 196 10.26 19.66 15.26
CA GLN A 196 11.70 19.45 15.15
C GLN A 196 12.44 20.75 14.81
N ASN A 197 11.92 21.56 13.87
CA ASN A 197 12.54 22.81 13.45
C ASN A 197 12.60 23.84 14.58
N GLU A 198 11.53 23.96 15.37
CA GLU A 198 11.48 24.90 16.49
C GLU A 198 12.09 24.36 17.79
N LYS A 199 12.63 23.12 17.77
CA LYS A 199 13.21 22.43 18.93
C LYS A 199 12.29 22.46 20.16
N LEU A 200 10.98 22.26 19.94
CA LEU A 200 9.95 22.39 20.98
C LEU A 200 10.15 21.41 22.15
N SER A 201 10.80 20.27 21.89
CA SER A 201 11.20 19.35 22.95
C SER A 201 12.08 20.00 24.02
N ARG A 202 13.01 20.88 23.64
CA ARG A 202 13.89 21.59 24.59
C ARG A 202 13.12 22.65 25.37
N LYS A 203 12.27 23.43 24.70
CA LYS A 203 11.43 24.44 25.36
C LYS A 203 10.51 23.84 26.42
N LEU A 204 9.98 22.65 26.16
CA LEU A 204 9.15 21.95 27.14
C LEU A 204 9.96 21.35 28.28
N LEU A 205 11.17 20.85 28.02
CA LEU A 205 12.08 20.38 29.07
C LEU A 205 12.64 21.50 29.95
N GLU A 206 12.64 22.76 29.47
CA GLU A 206 13.01 23.93 30.26
C GLU A 206 11.94 24.32 31.31
N LEU A 207 10.71 23.81 31.19
CA LEU A 207 9.69 23.97 32.22
C LEU A 207 10.07 23.07 33.42
N GLU A 208 10.31 23.68 34.59
CA GLU A 208 10.83 23.00 35.81
C GLU A 208 10.06 21.74 36.22
N LYS A 209 8.79 21.64 35.82
CA LYS A 209 7.90 20.55 36.21
C LYS A 209 7.69 19.49 35.12
N VAL A 210 8.30 19.63 33.93
CA VAL A 210 8.26 18.62 32.86
C VAL A 210 9.43 17.67 33.02
N THR A 211 9.14 16.38 33.13
CA THR A 211 10.14 15.35 33.38
C THR A 211 10.59 14.68 32.08
N GLU A 212 9.65 14.41 31.17
CA GLU A 212 9.94 13.67 29.92
C GLU A 212 9.09 14.19 28.75
N VAL A 213 9.71 14.24 27.58
CA VAL A 213 9.05 14.58 26.31
C VAL A 213 9.49 13.58 25.24
N ASN A 214 8.57 12.71 24.82
CA ASN A 214 8.84 11.65 23.88
C ASN A 214 7.98 11.82 22.62
N LEU A 215 8.59 11.75 21.45
CA LEU A 215 7.89 11.69 20.17
C LEU A 215 7.99 10.27 19.62
N VAL A 216 6.87 9.58 19.56
CA VAL A 216 6.77 8.20 19.09
C VAL A 216 6.12 8.20 17.72
N GLY A 217 6.80 7.67 16.71
CA GLY A 217 6.17 7.38 15.42
C GLY A 217 5.25 6.17 15.58
N GLN A 218 3.95 6.35 15.36
CA GLN A 218 3.05 5.22 15.28
C GLN A 218 3.24 4.58 13.90
N ASN A 219 4.13 3.59 13.83
CA ASN A 219 4.02 2.61 12.76
C ASN A 219 2.82 1.75 13.13
N ASP A 220 1.86 1.59 12.22
CA ASP A 220 0.74 0.63 12.37
C ASP A 220 1.21 -0.84 12.39
N GLU A 221 2.49 -1.09 12.74
CA GLU A 221 3.10 -2.41 12.96
C GLU A 221 2.83 -2.96 14.37
N ILE A 222 1.80 -2.50 15.08
CA ILE A 222 1.27 -3.27 16.22
C ILE A 222 0.30 -4.31 15.64
N SER A 223 0.85 -5.41 15.16
CA SER A 223 0.09 -6.66 15.03
C SER A 223 0.98 -7.81 15.44
N SER A 224 0.78 -8.29 16.67
CA SER A 224 1.09 -9.65 17.10
C SER A 224 0.51 -10.69 16.14
#